data_AF-A0A071ME65-F1
#
_entry.id   AF-A0A071ME65-F1
#
_cell.length_a   1.000
_cell.length_b   1.000
_cell.length_c   1.000
_cell.angle_alpha   90.00
_cell.angle_beta   90.00
_cell.angle_gamma   90.00
#
_symmetry.space_group_name_H-M   'P 1'
#
loop_
_entity.id
_entity.type
_entity.pdbx_description
1 polymer ?
#
loop_
_entity_poly.entity_id
_entity_poly.type
_entity_poly.pdbx_seq_one_letter_code
_entity_poly.pdbx_strand_id
1 'polypeptide(L)'
;MNDTTRQAPAWRPIRFLPTFLYLFDAQLDEARGIQVKLTTHKMEPHVLDGAMLGRIRHYYARQRKTLPIQDEQFMRWQAEAATAEQREMLARVSVHADELSGLFNSIIAAIDALSRDTLDSSRQNASISAEPRVAASP
;
A
#
# COMPACT_ATOMS: atom_id res chain seq x y z
N MET A 1 1.77 -32.41 9.84
CA MET A 1 2.12 -32.39 8.41
C MET A 1 0.87 -31.98 7.66
N ASN A 2 0.76 -30.72 7.24
CA ASN A 2 -0.29 -30.28 6.32
C ASN A 2 0.43 -29.58 5.15
N ASP A 3 0.80 -30.37 4.14
CA ASP A 3 1.21 -29.86 2.84
C ASP A 3 -0.03 -29.26 2.16
N THR A 4 -0.31 -28.00 2.45
CA THR A 4 -1.13 -27.18 1.56
C THR A 4 -0.32 -27.02 0.28
N THR A 5 -0.51 -27.92 -0.68
CA THR A 5 0.00 -27.78 -2.04
C THR A 5 -0.32 -26.37 -2.51
N ARG A 6 0.70 -25.52 -2.52
CA ARG A 6 0.62 -24.13 -2.99
C ARG A 6 0.28 -24.24 -4.47
N GLN A 7 -1.01 -24.25 -4.82
CA GLN A 7 -1.45 -24.25 -6.20
C GLN A 7 -0.76 -23.07 -6.89
N ALA A 8 -0.05 -23.37 -7.97
CA ALA A 8 0.56 -22.32 -8.77
C ALA A 8 -0.53 -21.31 -9.17
N PRO A 9 -0.23 -20.00 -9.17
CA PRO A 9 -1.16 -18.99 -9.64
C PRO A 9 -1.73 -19.36 -11.00
N ALA A 10 -3.03 -19.12 -11.20
CA ALA A 10 -3.64 -19.28 -12.51
C ALA A 10 -3.13 -18.18 -13.45
N TRP A 11 -2.08 -18.50 -14.22
CA TRP A 11 -1.47 -17.59 -15.19
C TRP A 11 -2.46 -17.20 -16.28
N ARG A 12 -2.41 -15.92 -16.67
CA ARG A 12 -3.24 -15.35 -17.72
C ARG A 12 -2.48 -15.28 -19.04
N PRO A 13 -3.13 -15.53 -20.18
CA PRO A 13 -2.51 -15.39 -21.49
C PRO A 13 -2.32 -13.91 -21.89
N ILE A 14 -1.39 -13.59 -22.78
CA ILE A 14 -1.08 -12.20 -23.17
C ILE A 14 -2.27 -11.42 -23.74
N ARG A 15 -3.29 -12.08 -24.29
CA ARG A 15 -4.55 -11.43 -24.71
C ARG A 15 -5.29 -10.72 -23.57
N PHE A 16 -4.95 -11.01 -22.31
CA PHE A 16 -5.51 -10.35 -21.14
C PHE A 16 -4.78 -9.04 -20.79
N LEU A 17 -3.61 -8.78 -21.37
CA LEU A 17 -2.78 -7.61 -21.11
C LEU A 17 -3.54 -6.27 -21.20
N PRO A 18 -4.42 -6.02 -22.19
CA PRO A 18 -5.17 -4.76 -22.25
C PRO A 18 -6.11 -4.58 -21.05
N THR A 19 -6.81 -5.64 -20.64
CA THR A 19 -7.68 -5.62 -19.46
C THR A 19 -6.87 -5.43 -18.19
N PHE A 20 -5.72 -6.09 -18.09
CA PHE A 20 -4.82 -5.92 -16.96
C PHE A 20 -4.37 -4.47 -16.84
N LEU A 21 -3.90 -3.85 -17.95
CA LEU A 21 -3.42 -2.48 -17.96
C LEU A 21 -4.50 -1.50 -17.48
N TYR A 22 -5.74 -1.64 -17.95
CA TYR A 22 -6.87 -0.83 -17.48
C TYR A 22 -7.11 -0.93 -15.96
N LEU A 23 -7.09 -2.16 -15.42
CA LEU A 23 -7.28 -2.37 -13.98
C LEU A 23 -6.09 -1.85 -13.16
N PHE A 24 -4.89 -1.95 -13.71
CA PHE A 24 -3.66 -1.50 -13.09
C PHE A 24 -3.60 0.03 -13.02
N ASP A 25 -4.06 0.72 -14.07
CA ASP A 25 -4.19 2.17 -14.09
C ASP A 25 -5.16 2.66 -12.99
N ALA A 26 -6.31 2.01 -12.85
CA ALA A 26 -7.26 2.32 -11.77
C ALA A 26 -6.66 2.09 -10.37
N GLN A 27 -5.86 1.03 -10.19
CA GLN A 27 -5.19 0.75 -8.92
C GLN A 27 -4.11 1.80 -8.59
N LEU A 28 -3.37 2.25 -9.61
CA LEU A 28 -2.42 3.35 -9.46
C LEU A 28 -3.11 4.65 -9.03
N ASP A 29 -4.21 5.01 -9.69
CA ASP A 29 -4.95 6.23 -9.36
C ASP A 29 -5.54 6.19 -7.94
N GLU A 30 -6.06 5.04 -7.51
CA GLU A 30 -6.49 4.83 -6.13
C GLU A 30 -5.33 5.04 -5.13
N ALA A 31 -4.19 4.37 -5.38
CA ALA A 31 -3.02 4.45 -4.51
C ALA A 31 -2.47 5.88 -4.42
N ARG A 32 -2.37 6.59 -5.55
CA ARG A 32 -2.00 8.02 -5.59
C ARG A 32 -2.96 8.86 -4.76
N GLY A 33 -4.27 8.64 -4.92
CA GLY A 33 -5.30 9.36 -4.16
C GLY A 33 -5.17 9.16 -2.65
N ILE A 34 -4.89 7.93 -2.20
CA ILE A 34 -4.63 7.63 -0.78
C ILE A 34 -3.35 8.29 -0.29
N GLN A 35 -2.26 8.21 -1.06
CA GLN A 35 -0.98 8.83 -0.71
C GLN A 35 -1.12 10.35 -0.53
N VAL A 36 -1.83 11.03 -1.44
CA VAL A 36 -2.09 12.48 -1.33
C VAL A 36 -2.91 12.79 -0.09
N LYS A 37 -3.97 12.04 0.19
CA LYS A 37 -4.81 12.26 1.37
C LYS A 37 -4.04 12.08 2.68
N LEU A 38 -3.14 11.10 2.75
CA LEU A 38 -2.29 10.85 3.92
C LEU A 38 -1.24 11.94 4.12
N THR A 39 -0.56 12.36 3.05
CA THR A 39 0.52 13.35 3.13
C THR A 39 0.01 14.77 3.38
N THR A 40 -1.15 15.13 2.82
CA THR A 40 -1.74 16.46 3.01
C THR A 40 -2.56 16.59 4.29
N HIS A 41 -2.67 15.53 5.09
CA HIS A 41 -3.52 15.49 6.30
C HIS A 41 -4.98 15.90 6.03
N LYS A 42 -5.44 15.77 4.78
CA LYS A 42 -6.81 16.13 4.36
C LYS A 42 -7.84 15.06 4.73
N MET A 43 -7.42 13.96 5.34
CA MET A 43 -8.37 13.04 5.94
C MET A 43 -8.85 13.63 7.26
N GLU A 44 -10.16 13.76 7.39
CA GLU A 44 -10.81 14.21 8.61
C GLU A 44 -10.26 13.47 9.85
N PRO A 45 -9.95 14.15 10.97
CA PRO A 45 -9.33 13.55 12.15
C PRO A 45 -10.08 12.33 12.71
N HIS A 46 -11.40 12.29 12.55
CA HIS A 46 -12.24 11.18 12.99
C HIS A 46 -12.21 9.96 12.05
N VAL A 47 -11.70 10.12 10.82
CA VAL A 47 -11.53 9.03 9.83
C VAL A 47 -10.18 8.32 10.02
N LEU A 48 -9.21 8.97 10.67
CA LEU A 48 -7.87 8.44 10.93
C LEU A 48 -7.73 7.87 12.36
N ASP A 49 -8.76 7.20 12.89
CA ASP A 49 -8.56 6.44 14.12
C ASP A 49 -7.49 5.34 13.90
N GLY A 50 -6.84 4.91 14.99
CA GLY A 50 -5.77 3.92 14.90
C GLY A 50 -6.22 2.59 14.27
N ALA A 51 -7.52 2.25 14.36
CA ALA A 51 -8.07 1.04 13.77
C ALA A 51 -8.16 1.15 12.24
N MET A 52 -8.58 2.30 11.71
CA MET A 52 -8.64 2.56 10.27
C MET A 52 -7.24 2.63 9.66
N LEU A 53 -6.29 3.32 10.32
CA LEU A 53 -4.88 3.32 9.91
C LEU A 53 -4.31 1.89 9.86
N GLY A 54 -4.60 1.07 10.87
CA GLY A 54 -4.22 -0.34 10.90
C GLY A 54 -4.80 -1.15 9.73
N ARG A 55 -6.07 -0.93 9.37
CA ARG A 55 -6.72 -1.60 8.23
C ARG A 55 -6.09 -1.21 6.89
N ILE A 56 -5.88 0.10 6.67
CA ILE A 56 -5.25 0.59 5.43
C ILE A 56 -3.84 0.03 5.31
N ARG A 57 -3.05 0.07 6.40
CA ARG A 57 -1.70 -0.52 6.43
C ARG A 57 -1.72 -2.01 6.10
N HIS A 58 -2.63 -2.77 6.71
CA HIS A 58 -2.77 -4.20 6.45
C HIS A 58 -3.11 -4.49 4.98
N TYR A 59 -4.03 -3.71 4.40
CA TYR A 59 -4.40 -3.83 2.99
C TYR A 59 -3.20 -3.62 2.07
N TYR A 60 -2.48 -2.49 2.20
CA TYR A 60 -1.32 -2.21 1.34
C TYR A 60 -0.14 -3.16 1.58
N ALA A 61 0.07 -3.63 2.81
CA ALA A 61 1.05 -4.67 3.09
C ALA A 61 0.70 -6.00 2.42
N ARG A 62 -0.59 -6.33 2.29
CA ARG A 62 -1.06 -7.51 1.55
C ARG A 62 -0.93 -7.32 0.05
N GLN A 63 -1.25 -6.15 -0.49
CA GLN A 63 -1.05 -5.83 -1.91
C GLN A 63 0.43 -5.92 -2.30
N ARG A 64 1.34 -5.41 -1.46
CA ARG A 64 2.78 -5.53 -1.71
C ARG A 64 3.26 -6.99 -1.83
N LYS A 65 2.62 -7.93 -1.11
CA LYS A 65 2.94 -9.37 -1.19
C LYS A 65 2.50 -10.01 -2.51
N THR A 66 1.64 -9.37 -3.31
CA THR A 66 1.24 -9.89 -4.62
C THR A 66 2.17 -9.46 -5.75
N LEU A 67 3.02 -8.45 -5.54
CA LEU A 67 3.95 -7.93 -6.56
C LEU A 67 4.83 -9.04 -7.18
N PRO A 68 5.45 -9.96 -6.42
CA PRO A 68 6.27 -11.01 -7.03
C PRO A 68 5.50 -11.93 -7.99
N ILE A 69 4.21 -12.17 -7.73
CA ILE A 69 3.35 -12.97 -8.62
C ILE A 69 3.02 -12.17 -9.89
N GLN A 70 2.81 -10.86 -9.76
CA GLN A 70 2.60 -9.97 -10.90
C GLN A 70 3.86 -9.89 -11.77
N ASP A 71 5.05 -9.79 -11.16
CA ASP A 71 6.33 -9.79 -11.86
C ASP A 71 6.54 -11.07 -12.68
N GLU A 72 6.22 -12.24 -12.11
CA GLU A 72 6.31 -13.50 -12.87
C GLU A 72 5.30 -13.54 -14.03
N GLN A 73 4.08 -13.03 -13.84
CA GLN A 73 3.10 -12.90 -14.92
C GLN A 73 3.60 -11.98 -16.05
N PHE A 74 4.31 -10.91 -15.71
CA PHE A 74 4.89 -10.00 -16.71
C PHE A 74 6.03 -10.64 -17.47
N MET A 75 6.92 -11.39 -16.79
CA MET A 75 7.99 -12.14 -17.46
C MET A 75 7.43 -13.16 -18.46
N ARG A 76 6.31 -13.81 -18.13
CA ARG A 76 5.60 -14.71 -19.06
C ARG A 76 5.06 -13.96 -20.28
N TRP A 77 4.41 -12.82 -20.07
CA TRP A 77 3.91 -12.01 -21.19
C TRP A 77 5.02 -11.45 -22.07
N GLN A 78 6.18 -11.11 -21.51
CA GLN A 78 7.35 -10.71 -22.31
C GLN A 78 7.81 -11.81 -23.26
N ALA A 79 7.77 -13.08 -22.82
CA ALA A 79 8.09 -14.22 -23.67
C ALA A 79 7.01 -14.52 -24.73
N GLU A 80 5.74 -14.18 -24.46
CA GLU A 80 4.60 -14.38 -25.38
C GLU A 80 4.42 -13.24 -26.40
N ALA A 81 5.07 -12.09 -26.21
CA ALA A 81 4.83 -10.88 -26.99
C ALA A 81 5.30 -11.00 -28.45
N ALA A 82 4.33 -11.11 -29.37
CA ALA A 82 4.59 -11.22 -30.79
C ALA A 82 4.54 -9.86 -31.51
N THR A 83 3.69 -8.93 -31.06
CA THR A 83 3.44 -7.66 -31.75
C THR A 83 4.15 -6.47 -31.10
N ALA A 84 4.36 -5.39 -31.87
CA ALA A 84 4.92 -4.14 -31.34
C ALA A 84 4.00 -3.52 -30.29
N GLU A 85 2.69 -3.55 -30.52
CA GLU A 85 1.67 -3.07 -29.58
C GLU A 85 1.72 -3.83 -28.24
N GLN A 86 1.88 -5.16 -28.26
CA GLN A 86 2.05 -5.95 -27.04
C GLN A 86 3.30 -5.55 -26.26
N ARG A 87 4.42 -5.33 -26.96
CA ARG A 87 5.68 -4.89 -26.34
C ARG A 87 5.56 -3.49 -25.74
N GLU A 88 4.87 -2.58 -26.41
CA GLU A 88 4.60 -1.24 -25.89
C GLU A 88 3.71 -1.27 -24.64
N MET A 89 2.64 -2.06 -24.66
CA MET A 89 1.80 -2.27 -23.48
C MET A 89 2.61 -2.85 -22.31
N LEU A 90 3.50 -3.81 -22.56
CA LEU A 90 4.37 -4.37 -21.51
C LEU A 90 5.38 -3.35 -20.97
N ALA A 91 5.94 -2.50 -21.82
CA ALA A 91 6.82 -1.41 -21.37
C ALA A 91 6.07 -0.45 -20.43
N ARG A 92 4.81 -0.13 -20.73
CA ARG A 92 3.94 0.67 -19.83
C ARG A 92 3.68 -0.04 -18.50
N VAL A 93 3.38 -1.35 -18.55
CA VAL A 93 3.17 -2.16 -17.33
C VAL A 93 4.40 -2.13 -16.43
N SER A 94 5.61 -2.26 -16.97
CA SER A 94 6.84 -2.22 -16.16
C SER A 94 6.99 -0.89 -15.41
N VAL A 95 6.77 0.25 -16.09
CA VAL A 95 6.81 1.58 -15.47
C VAL A 95 5.75 1.70 -14.36
N HIS A 96 4.54 1.21 -14.63
CA HIS A 96 3.44 1.25 -13.69
C HIS A 96 3.71 0.36 -12.45
N ALA A 97 4.42 -0.77 -12.62
CA ALA A 97 4.74 -1.68 -11.54
C ALA A 97 5.75 -1.08 -10.55
N ASP A 98 6.79 -0.44 -11.09
CA ASP A 98 7.77 0.30 -10.29
C ASP A 98 7.10 1.43 -9.49
N GLU A 99 6.22 2.19 -10.14
CA GLU A 99 5.47 3.24 -9.49
C GLU A 99 4.56 2.71 -8.36
N LEU A 100 3.82 1.64 -8.63
CA LEU A 100 2.90 1.05 -7.67
C LEU A 100 3.63 0.52 -6.43
N SER A 101 4.78 -0.12 -6.63
CA SER A 101 5.67 -0.56 -5.55
C SER A 101 6.14 0.61 -4.68
N GLY A 102 6.56 1.72 -5.32
CA GLY A 102 6.92 2.96 -4.65
C GLY A 102 5.77 3.55 -3.83
N LEU A 103 4.58 3.64 -4.42
CA LEU A 103 3.38 4.15 -3.76
C LEU A 103 2.99 3.31 -2.53
N PHE A 104 3.00 1.98 -2.64
CA PHE A 104 2.68 1.11 -1.51
C PHE A 104 3.66 1.31 -0.35
N ASN A 105 4.95 1.42 -0.63
CA ASN A 105 5.96 1.67 0.40
C ASN A 105 5.77 3.06 1.04
N SER A 106 5.49 4.09 0.24
CA SER A 106 5.23 5.44 0.72
C SER A 106 3.98 5.50 1.61
N ILE A 107 2.89 4.85 1.22
CA ILE A 107 1.64 4.79 2.00
C ILE A 107 1.87 4.10 3.35
N ILE A 108 2.53 2.94 3.35
CA ILE A 108 2.83 2.21 4.59
C ILE A 108 3.69 3.07 5.51
N ALA A 109 4.73 3.73 4.98
CA ALA A 109 5.61 4.59 5.77
C ALA A 109 4.87 5.80 6.35
N ALA A 110 3.98 6.45 5.58
CA ALA A 110 3.17 7.57 6.05
C ALA A 110 2.24 7.15 7.20
N ILE A 111 1.59 5.99 7.08
CA ILE A 111 0.73 5.45 8.15
C ILE A 111 1.55 5.13 9.41
N ASP A 112 2.73 4.54 9.24
CA ASP A 112 3.62 4.23 10.36
C ASP A 112 4.11 5.50 11.08
N ALA A 113 4.32 6.60 10.36
CA ALA A 113 4.65 7.90 10.94
C ALA A 113 3.46 8.50 11.73
N LEU A 114 2.28 8.60 11.11
CA LEU A 114 1.07 9.11 11.75
C LEU A 114 0.71 8.33 13.03
N SER A 115 0.93 7.02 13.02
CA SER A 115 0.67 6.16 14.18
C SER A 115 1.63 6.46 15.33
N ARG A 116 2.91 6.75 15.05
CA ARG A 116 3.89 7.14 16.07
C ARG A 116 3.59 8.51 16.67
N ASP A 117 3.29 9.50 15.83
CA ASP A 117 2.98 10.87 16.28
C ASP A 117 1.74 10.90 17.20
N THR A 118 0.74 10.08 16.89
CA THR A 118 -0.46 9.92 17.72
C THR A 118 -0.12 9.33 19.09
N LEU A 119 0.73 8.28 19.12
CA LEU A 119 1.16 7.65 20.36
C LEU A 119 1.99 8.61 21.22
N ASP A 120 2.91 9.36 20.62
CA ASP A 120 3.77 10.29 21.35
C ASP A 120 2.99 11.49 21.90
N SER A 121 2.02 12.02 21.14
CA SER A 121 1.09 13.03 21.63
C SER A 121 0.29 12.53 22.85
N SER A 122 -0.19 11.28 22.80
CA SER A 122 -0.92 10.68 23.93
C SER A 122 -0.05 10.50 25.18
N ARG A 123 1.23 10.13 25.02
CA ARG A 123 2.19 9.97 26.12
C ARG A 123 2.56 11.29 26.77
N GLN A 124 2.79 12.34 25.98
CA GLN A 124 3.07 13.67 26.50
C GLN A 124 1.89 14.20 27.32
N ASN A 125 0.66 14.06 26.82
CA ASN A 125 -0.54 14.46 27.54
C ASN A 125 -0.74 13.70 28.86
N ALA A 126 -0.48 12.39 28.89
CA ALA A 126 -0.54 11.59 30.11
C ALA A 126 0.54 11.99 31.14
N SER A 127 1.72 12.39 30.67
CA SER A 127 2.82 12.85 31.52
C SER A 127 2.53 14.20 32.17
N ILE A 128 1.88 15.12 31.45
CA ILE A 128 1.46 16.44 31.97
C ILE A 128 0.35 16.30 33.02
N SER A 129 -0.57 15.34 32.85
CA SER A 129 -1.62 15.07 33.84
C SER A 129 -1.12 14.37 35.12
N ALA A 130 0.09 13.81 35.11
CA ALA A 130 0.61 13.00 36.22
C ALA A 130 1.51 13.79 37.21
N GLU A 131 1.72 15.10 37.04
CA GLU A 131 2.46 15.88 38.04
C GLU A 131 1.71 15.92 39.37
N PRO A 132 2.32 15.48 40.49
CA PRO A 132 1.68 15.56 41.79
C PRO A 132 1.66 17.03 42.20
N ARG A 133 0.46 17.58 42.35
CA ARG A 133 0.24 18.84 43.08
C ARG A 133 0.72 18.62 44.51
N VAL A 134 2.00 18.91 44.78
CA VAL A 134 2.55 18.94 46.14
C VAL A 134 1.79 20.05 46.86
N ALA A 135 0.80 19.64 47.65
CA ALA A 135 0.08 20.53 48.54
C ALA A 135 1.07 21.05 49.57
N ALA A 136 1.46 22.32 49.42
CA ALA A 136 2.00 23.08 50.53
C ALA A 136 0.91 23.18 51.60
N SER A 137 1.23 22.77 52.82
CA SER A 137 0.44 23.04 54.03
C SER A 137 1.37 22.95 55.24
N PRO A 138 1.15 23.74 56.30
CA PRO A 138 0.51 25.05 56.41
C PRO A 138 1.52 26.20 56.64
#